data_AF-A0A397A5L1-F1
#
_entry.id   AF-A0A397A5L1-F1
#
_cell.length_a   1.000
_cell.length_b   1.000
_cell.length_c   1.000
_cell.angle_alpha   90.00
_cell.angle_beta   90.00
_cell.angle_gamma   90.00
#
_symmetry.space_group_name_H-M   'P 1'
#
loop_
_entity.id
_entity.type
_entity.pdbx_description
1 polymer ?
#
loop_
_entity_poly.entity_id
_entity_poly.type
_entity_poly.pdbx_seq_one_letter_code
_entity_poly.pdbx_strand_id
1 'polypeptide(L)'
;MTTASTWTTPPKDWTETPLTQTTLSDDLTNIHSRSFTVLKALERLHLLHPTPPQHKHKHKLPGHVDPHVQLVLHIVGADFREGNEVSETLRIFDQLVAAFQSQGQTNTWDELVLVFIGPNVARKLHGKNEQVSLLNGKSVRVQYVAELWDEYLRSRAYISPAVLFCFNAGVWGYDEWLPTFQRMVQEAPHAPIVVTSYNECEAIDDSDAIADVEVPITWHWTMEANPFASRSARASHHDRVLHENAYWQCFGAK
;
A
#
# COMPACT_ATOMS: atom_id res chain seq x y z
N MET A 1 -24.14 9.53 17.08
CA MET A 1 -24.52 8.98 15.77
C MET A 1 -23.26 8.94 14.93
N THR A 2 -22.66 7.76 14.80
CA THR A 2 -21.46 7.50 14.01
C THR A 2 -21.82 7.63 12.53
N THR A 3 -21.32 8.67 11.87
CA THR A 3 -21.32 8.76 10.41
C THR A 3 -20.60 7.54 9.87
N ALA A 4 -21.32 6.71 9.12
CA ALA A 4 -20.73 5.55 8.45
C ALA A 4 -19.57 6.02 7.57
N SER A 5 -18.45 5.30 7.66
CA SER A 5 -17.26 5.45 6.83
C SER A 5 -17.68 5.50 5.35
N THR A 6 -17.47 6.63 4.67
CA THR A 6 -17.78 6.82 3.23
C THR A 6 -16.82 6.06 2.31
N TRP A 7 -15.89 5.28 2.85
CA TRP A 7 -14.82 4.61 2.13
C TRP A 7 -15.15 3.18 1.68
N THR A 8 -16.27 2.60 2.15
CA THR A 8 -16.65 1.20 1.86
C THR A 8 -17.19 0.99 0.44
N THR A 9 -17.43 2.07 -0.29
CA THR A 9 -17.96 2.08 -1.65
C THR A 9 -17.29 3.23 -2.39
N PRO A 10 -16.84 3.07 -3.66
CA PRO A 10 -16.38 4.21 -4.45
C PRO A 10 -17.50 5.27 -4.50
N PRO A 11 -17.15 6.58 -4.53
CA PRO A 11 -18.13 7.64 -4.73
C PRO A 11 -19.00 7.31 -5.95
N LYS A 12 -20.32 7.47 -5.82
CA LYS A 12 -21.24 7.34 -6.97
C LYS A 12 -20.90 8.37 -8.06
N ASP A 13 -20.35 9.50 -7.64
CA ASP A 13 -19.90 10.59 -8.49
C ASP A 13 -18.57 11.13 -7.93
N TRP A 14 -17.53 11.17 -8.76
CA TRP A 14 -16.20 11.65 -8.39
C TRP A 14 -16.10 13.20 -8.45
N THR A 15 -17.18 13.88 -8.86
CA THR A 15 -17.24 15.35 -9.01
C THR A 15 -17.55 16.12 -7.72
N GLU A 16 -17.80 15.45 -6.58
CA GLU A 16 -18.08 16.12 -5.30
C GLU A 16 -16.83 16.73 -4.62
N THR A 17 -15.67 16.64 -5.27
CA THR A 17 -14.47 17.43 -4.89
C THR A 17 -14.46 18.69 -5.74
N PRO A 18 -14.35 19.91 -5.17
CA PRO A 18 -14.33 21.13 -5.97
C PRO A 18 -13.00 21.21 -6.72
N LEU A 19 -12.96 20.63 -7.92
CA LEU A 19 -11.85 20.75 -8.85
C LEU A 19 -12.20 21.78 -9.91
N THR A 20 -11.31 22.76 -10.05
CA THR A 20 -11.22 23.66 -11.19
C THR A 20 -11.07 22.86 -12.48
N GLN A 21 -12.20 22.59 -13.12
CA GLN A 21 -12.50 22.46 -14.56
C GLN A 21 -11.50 21.88 -15.59
N THR A 22 -10.39 21.20 -15.24
CA THR A 22 -9.43 20.72 -16.28
C THR A 22 -8.84 19.32 -16.16
N THR A 23 -9.32 18.44 -15.28
CA THR A 23 -8.90 17.02 -15.34
C THR A 23 -10.11 16.10 -15.54
N LEU A 24 -10.13 15.42 -16.68
CA LEU A 24 -11.12 14.40 -17.04
C LEU A 24 -11.18 13.37 -15.90
N SER A 25 -12.39 12.98 -15.48
CA SER A 25 -12.66 12.02 -14.41
C SER A 25 -11.85 10.71 -14.51
N ASP A 26 -11.41 10.32 -15.71
CA ASP A 26 -10.61 9.13 -15.96
C ASP A 26 -9.21 9.20 -15.35
N ASP A 27 -8.63 10.41 -15.23
CA ASP A 27 -7.30 10.65 -14.66
C ASP A 27 -7.30 10.46 -13.14
N LEU A 28 -8.37 10.87 -12.45
CA LEU A 28 -8.48 10.73 -10.98
C LEU A 28 -8.51 9.27 -10.55
N THR A 29 -9.22 8.40 -11.28
CA THR A 29 -9.22 6.96 -10.96
C THR A 29 -7.84 6.35 -11.13
N ASN A 30 -7.05 6.82 -12.10
CA ASN A 30 -5.68 6.38 -12.30
C ASN A 30 -4.78 6.85 -11.15
N ILE A 31 -4.86 8.15 -10.82
CA ILE A 31 -4.08 8.78 -9.76
C ILE A 31 -4.33 8.10 -8.40
N HIS A 32 -5.59 7.89 -8.01
CA HIS A 32 -5.92 7.45 -6.66
C HIS A 32 -6.14 5.94 -6.52
N SER A 33 -6.13 5.15 -7.60
CA SER A 33 -6.36 3.70 -7.56
C SER A 33 -5.47 3.01 -6.52
N ARG A 34 -4.17 3.33 -6.48
CA ARG A 34 -3.23 2.80 -5.48
C ARG A 34 -3.66 3.15 -4.07
N SER A 35 -3.96 4.42 -3.81
CA SER A 35 -4.36 4.93 -2.51
C SER A 35 -5.60 4.21 -1.95
N PHE A 36 -6.64 4.07 -2.77
CA PHE A 36 -7.86 3.38 -2.37
C PHE A 36 -7.67 1.87 -2.26
N THR A 37 -6.82 1.26 -3.09
CA THR A 37 -6.45 -0.15 -2.97
C THR A 37 -5.76 -0.42 -1.63
N VAL A 38 -4.83 0.45 -1.22
CA VAL A 38 -4.20 0.38 0.12
C VAL A 38 -5.25 0.49 1.21
N LEU A 39 -6.12 1.51 1.16
CA LEU A 39 -7.17 1.69 2.16
C LEU A 39 -8.07 0.46 2.29
N LYS A 40 -8.47 -0.13 1.15
CA LYS A 40 -9.33 -1.32 1.16
C LYS A 40 -8.62 -2.56 1.70
N ALA A 41 -7.34 -2.73 1.38
CA ALA A 41 -6.52 -3.79 1.95
C ALA A 41 -6.39 -3.63 3.46
N LEU A 42 -6.03 -2.43 3.94
CA LEU A 42 -5.86 -2.16 5.36
C LEU A 42 -7.17 -2.33 6.14
N GLU A 43 -8.31 -2.01 5.53
CA GLU A 43 -9.63 -2.31 6.11
C GLU A 43 -9.86 -3.83 6.25
N ARG A 44 -9.66 -4.59 5.16
CA ARG A 44 -9.87 -6.05 5.12
C ARG A 44 -8.91 -6.80 6.05
N LEU A 45 -7.70 -6.27 6.23
CA LEU A 45 -6.66 -6.79 7.12
C LEU A 45 -6.77 -6.27 8.57
N HIS A 46 -7.75 -5.42 8.87
CA HIS A 46 -7.96 -4.80 10.19
C HIS A 46 -6.74 -3.98 10.70
N LEU A 47 -5.98 -3.38 9.79
CA LEU A 47 -4.79 -2.58 10.09
C LEU A 47 -5.07 -1.07 10.24
N LEU A 48 -6.18 -0.57 9.68
CA LEU A 48 -6.62 0.83 9.90
C LEU A 48 -7.03 1.09 11.34
N HIS A 49 -7.56 0.07 12.01
CA HIS A 49 -8.05 0.12 13.38
C HIS A 49 -7.40 -1.00 14.19
N PRO A 50 -6.16 -0.84 14.66
CA PRO A 50 -5.57 -1.84 15.52
C PRO A 50 -6.49 -2.03 16.71
N THR A 51 -6.89 -3.27 16.98
CA THR A 51 -7.59 -3.57 18.23
C THR A 51 -6.65 -3.07 19.33
N PRO A 52 -7.05 -2.09 20.17
CA PRO A 52 -6.15 -1.55 21.16
C PRO A 52 -5.62 -2.71 21.99
N PRO A 53 -4.31 -2.77 22.29
CA PRO A 53 -3.81 -3.81 23.17
C PRO A 53 -4.67 -3.81 24.43
N GLN A 54 -5.13 -4.99 24.86
CA GLN A 54 -5.95 -5.16 26.06
C GLN A 54 -5.28 -4.65 27.36
N HIS A 55 -4.07 -4.08 27.25
CA HIS A 55 -3.23 -3.58 28.30
C HIS A 55 -3.05 -2.05 28.26
N LYS A 56 -4.11 -1.26 28.02
CA LYS A 56 -4.11 0.10 28.59
C LYS A 56 -4.19 -0.06 30.10
N HIS A 57 -3.02 -0.16 30.75
CA HIS A 57 -2.90 -0.18 32.20
C HIS A 57 -3.72 1.00 32.76
N LYS A 58 -4.76 0.69 33.55
CA LYS A 58 -5.64 1.68 34.19
C LYS A 58 -4.88 2.66 35.12
N HIS A 59 -3.60 2.42 35.35
CA HIS A 59 -2.71 3.28 36.11
C HIS A 59 -1.50 3.67 35.24
N LYS A 60 -1.58 4.83 34.58
CA LYS A 60 -0.39 5.48 34.02
C LYS A 60 0.44 6.04 35.17
N LEU A 61 1.71 5.64 35.27
CA LEU A 61 2.65 6.30 36.17
C LEU A 61 2.84 7.76 35.74
N PRO A 62 3.00 8.72 36.68
CA PRO A 62 3.29 10.11 36.33
C PRO A 62 4.56 10.19 35.47
N GLY A 63 4.46 10.77 34.28
CA GLY A 63 5.59 10.94 33.35
C GLY A 63 5.78 9.82 32.31
N HIS A 64 4.91 8.82 32.25
CA HIS A 64 4.95 7.81 31.19
C HIS A 64 4.44 8.40 29.86
N VAL A 65 5.35 8.55 28.89
CA VAL A 65 5.01 8.87 27.49
C VAL A 65 4.63 7.57 26.80
N ASP A 66 3.47 7.54 26.15
CA ASP A 66 3.06 6.36 25.37
C ASP A 66 4.09 6.13 24.25
N PRO A 67 4.45 4.88 23.94
CA PRO A 67 5.39 4.58 22.87
C PRO A 67 4.83 5.08 21.54
N HIS A 68 5.68 5.68 20.71
CA HIS A 68 5.32 6.13 19.37
C HIS A 68 4.97 4.92 18.49
N VAL A 69 3.78 4.93 17.88
CA VAL A 69 3.23 3.76 17.15
C VAL A 69 3.17 4.06 15.65
N GLN A 70 3.83 3.23 14.83
CA GLN A 70 3.97 3.45 13.38
C GLN A 70 3.24 2.39 12.56
N LEU A 71 2.43 2.83 11.58
CA LEU A 71 1.91 1.96 10.53
C LEU A 71 2.88 1.99 9.34
N VAL A 72 3.66 0.92 9.16
CA VAL A 72 4.68 0.84 8.12
C VAL A 72 4.16 0.05 6.92
N LEU A 73 4.08 0.69 5.76
CA LEU A 73 3.65 0.10 4.50
C LEU A 73 4.84 0.02 3.55
N HIS A 74 5.19 -1.19 3.11
CA HIS A 74 6.18 -1.37 2.05
C HIS A 74 5.49 -1.40 0.69
N ILE A 75 5.93 -0.53 -0.21
CA ILE A 75 5.50 -0.52 -1.62
C ILE A 75 6.66 -1.09 -2.42
N VAL A 76 6.58 -2.37 -2.77
CA VAL A 76 7.67 -3.15 -3.35
C VAL A 76 7.48 -3.32 -4.85
N GLY A 77 8.57 -3.22 -5.61
CA GLY A 77 8.50 -3.06 -7.05
C GLY A 77 8.09 -1.64 -7.45
N ALA A 78 8.25 -0.66 -6.54
CA ALA A 78 7.92 0.74 -6.81
C ALA A 78 8.75 1.28 -7.99
N ASP A 79 8.12 2.12 -8.80
CA ASP A 79 8.71 2.75 -9.97
C ASP A 79 8.26 4.22 -10.10
N PHE A 80 8.42 4.80 -11.30
CA PHE A 80 8.03 6.19 -11.56
C PHE A 80 6.51 6.44 -11.41
N ARG A 81 5.68 5.40 -11.36
CA ARG A 81 4.22 5.48 -11.16
C ARG A 81 3.86 5.94 -9.77
N GLU A 82 4.71 5.71 -8.77
CA GLU A 82 4.56 6.24 -7.41
C GLU A 82 5.09 7.67 -7.27
N GLY A 83 5.48 8.31 -8.38
CA GLY A 83 5.97 9.68 -8.44
C GLY A 83 7.49 9.77 -8.51
N ASN A 84 7.98 10.79 -9.20
CA ASN A 84 9.41 11.09 -9.31
C ASN A 84 9.85 12.16 -8.30
N GLU A 85 8.92 12.72 -7.53
CA GLU A 85 9.15 13.70 -6.48
C GLU A 85 8.26 13.43 -5.28
N VAL A 86 8.68 13.91 -4.10
CA VAL A 86 7.96 13.73 -2.84
C VAL A 86 6.52 14.26 -2.92
N SER A 87 6.34 15.43 -3.55
CA SER A 87 5.03 16.04 -3.77
C SER A 87 4.13 15.20 -4.68
N GLU A 88 4.70 14.58 -5.73
CA GLU A 88 3.97 13.69 -6.63
C GLU A 88 3.53 12.41 -5.91
N THR A 89 4.43 11.80 -5.14
CA THR A 89 4.11 10.64 -4.31
C THR A 89 2.99 10.97 -3.33
N LEU A 90 3.10 12.07 -2.60
CA LEU A 90 2.05 12.49 -1.65
C LEU A 90 0.71 12.77 -2.36
N ARG A 91 0.73 13.24 -3.61
CA ARG A 91 -0.48 13.42 -4.42
C ARG A 91 -1.12 12.09 -4.82
N ILE A 92 -0.32 11.09 -5.16
CA ILE A 92 -0.82 9.75 -5.52
C ILE A 92 -1.43 9.05 -4.29
N PHE A 93 -0.85 9.26 -3.11
CA PHE A 93 -1.30 8.66 -1.85
C PHE A 93 -2.16 9.61 -0.99
N ASP A 94 -2.66 10.70 -1.55
CA ASP A 94 -3.38 11.75 -0.81
C ASP A 94 -4.63 11.24 -0.08
N GLN A 95 -5.40 10.32 -0.68
CA GLN A 95 -6.61 9.77 -0.10
C GLN A 95 -6.30 8.91 1.13
N LEU A 96 -5.22 8.12 1.07
CA LEU A 96 -4.68 7.36 2.20
C LEU A 96 -4.23 8.30 3.31
N VAL A 97 -3.49 9.36 2.97
CA VAL A 97 -3.03 10.37 3.93
C VAL A 97 -4.21 11.09 4.59
N ALA A 98 -5.20 11.51 3.79
CA ALA A 98 -6.40 12.18 4.27
C ALA A 98 -7.24 11.25 5.16
N ALA A 99 -7.42 9.99 4.77
CA ALA A 99 -8.10 8.99 5.57
C ALA A 99 -7.36 8.77 6.90
N PHE A 100 -6.04 8.56 6.87
CA PHE A 100 -5.19 8.41 8.06
C PHE A 100 -5.33 9.59 9.03
N GLN A 101 -5.34 10.81 8.51
CA GLN A 101 -5.53 12.05 9.27
C GLN A 101 -6.94 12.18 9.85
N SER A 102 -7.97 11.88 9.05
CA SER A 102 -9.39 12.02 9.41
C SER A 102 -9.81 11.10 10.56
N GLN A 103 -9.07 10.01 10.77
CA GLN A 103 -9.33 9.07 11.85
C GLN A 103 -9.01 9.64 13.25
N GLY A 104 -8.45 10.84 13.38
CA GLY A 104 -8.34 11.56 14.67
C GLY A 104 -7.82 10.67 15.83
N GLN A 105 -8.58 10.62 16.93
CA GLN A 105 -8.28 9.82 18.12
C GLN A 105 -8.72 8.34 18.05
N THR A 106 -9.40 7.90 16.98
CA THR A 106 -9.87 6.50 16.86
C THR A 106 -8.80 5.57 16.28
N ASN A 107 -7.81 6.14 15.61
CA ASN A 107 -6.62 5.49 15.08
C ASN A 107 -5.47 5.60 16.11
N THR A 108 -4.91 4.46 16.54
CA THR A 108 -3.81 4.38 17.53
C THR A 108 -2.41 4.63 16.97
N TRP A 109 -2.26 4.74 15.65
CA TRP A 109 -1.01 5.06 14.98
C TRP A 109 -0.72 6.56 15.05
N ASP A 110 0.50 6.91 15.43
CA ASP A 110 0.99 8.29 15.43
C ASP A 110 1.54 8.68 14.06
N GLU A 111 2.07 7.71 13.32
CA GLU A 111 2.73 7.96 12.04
C GLU A 111 2.43 6.87 11.00
N LEU A 112 2.17 7.31 9.77
CA LEU A 112 2.11 6.46 8.58
C LEU A 112 3.46 6.52 7.88
N VAL A 113 4.14 5.38 7.73
CA VAL A 113 5.42 5.29 7.03
C VAL A 113 5.20 4.56 5.71
N LEU A 114 5.46 5.24 4.60
CA LEU A 114 5.43 4.66 3.26
C LEU A 114 6.86 4.44 2.78
N VAL A 115 7.26 3.19 2.58
CA VAL A 115 8.60 2.83 2.09
C VAL A 115 8.49 2.35 0.65
N PHE A 116 9.01 3.13 -0.29
CA PHE A 116 9.01 2.82 -1.72
C PHE A 116 10.31 2.13 -2.11
N ILE A 117 10.20 0.88 -2.53
CA ILE A 117 11.34 -0.03 -2.73
C ILE A 117 11.28 -0.58 -4.15
N GLY A 118 12.29 -0.28 -4.96
CA GLY A 118 12.41 -0.84 -6.31
C GLY A 118 13.50 -0.19 -7.15
N PRO A 119 14.07 -0.92 -8.12
CA PRO A 119 15.20 -0.43 -8.93
C PRO A 119 14.84 0.75 -9.83
N ASN A 120 13.53 0.96 -10.07
CA ASN A 120 12.98 2.01 -10.91
C ASN A 120 12.49 3.23 -10.13
N VAL A 121 12.61 3.23 -8.79
CA VAL A 121 12.45 4.46 -8.00
C VAL A 121 13.47 5.48 -8.50
N ALA A 122 13.01 6.72 -8.73
CA ALA A 122 13.86 7.78 -9.26
C ALA A 122 15.15 7.90 -8.43
N ARG A 123 16.33 7.74 -9.06
CA ARG A 123 17.63 7.72 -8.35
C ARG A 123 17.86 8.96 -7.47
N LYS A 124 17.32 10.13 -7.87
CA LYS A 124 17.38 11.37 -7.09
C LYS A 124 16.64 11.29 -5.73
N LEU A 125 15.79 10.30 -5.55
CA LEU A 125 15.05 10.04 -4.31
C LEU A 125 15.73 8.98 -3.44
N HIS A 126 16.63 8.14 -3.98
CA HIS A 126 17.29 7.09 -3.20
C HIS A 126 17.90 7.62 -1.89
N GLY A 127 17.57 6.98 -0.77
CA GLY A 127 18.05 7.36 0.57
C GLY A 127 17.31 8.55 1.19
N LYS A 128 16.38 9.20 0.47
CA LYS A 128 15.53 10.24 1.05
C LYS A 128 14.55 9.66 2.05
N ASN A 129 14.36 10.40 3.13
CA ASN A 129 13.44 10.09 4.21
C ASN A 129 12.79 11.41 4.67
N GLU A 130 11.61 11.70 4.12
CA GLU A 130 10.92 12.98 4.33
C GLU A 130 9.71 12.78 5.23
N GLN A 131 9.60 13.62 6.26
CA GLN A 131 8.49 13.59 7.20
C GLN A 131 7.63 14.84 7.05
N VAL A 132 6.33 14.64 6.90
CA VAL A 132 5.31 15.68 6.81
C VAL A 132 4.44 15.60 8.05
N SER A 133 4.40 16.68 8.83
CA SER A 133 3.47 16.79 9.95
C SER A 133 2.05 17.03 9.42
N LEU A 134 1.10 16.27 9.95
CA LEU A 134 -0.32 16.44 9.68
C LEU A 134 -0.99 17.23 10.80
N LEU A 135 -2.27 17.57 10.60
CA LEU A 135 -3.09 18.06 11.70
C LEU A 135 -3.29 16.96 12.77
N ASN A 136 -3.61 17.37 14.00
CA ASN A 136 -3.85 16.50 15.14
C ASN A 136 -2.62 15.73 15.69
N GLY A 137 -1.41 16.18 15.37
CA GLY A 137 -0.17 15.61 15.91
C GLY A 137 0.28 14.30 15.27
N LYS A 138 -0.40 13.85 14.20
CA LYS A 138 0.02 12.72 13.37
C LYS A 138 1.07 13.16 12.35
N SER A 139 1.83 12.22 11.79
CA SER A 139 2.73 12.49 10.66
C SER A 139 2.67 11.42 9.58
N VAL A 140 3.14 11.77 8.39
CA VAL A 140 3.42 10.84 7.30
C VAL A 140 4.91 10.92 7.01
N ARG A 141 5.55 9.77 6.87
CA ARG A 141 6.94 9.66 6.44
C ARG A 141 6.99 8.91 5.13
N VAL A 142 7.73 9.45 4.15
CA VAL A 142 8.03 8.77 2.90
C VAL A 142 9.52 8.44 2.85
N GLN A 143 9.84 7.18 2.62
CA GLN A 143 11.20 6.67 2.48
C GLN A 143 11.36 6.05 1.11
N TYR A 144 12.50 6.31 0.46
CA TYR A 144 12.75 5.85 -0.90
C TYR A 144 14.03 5.02 -0.97
N VAL A 145 13.91 3.85 -1.58
CA VAL A 145 14.97 2.85 -1.69
C VAL A 145 15.02 2.37 -3.14
N ALA A 146 15.89 3.00 -3.93
CA ALA A 146 16.13 2.63 -5.33
C ALA A 146 17.01 1.37 -5.47
N GLU A 147 16.61 0.28 -4.81
CA GLU A 147 17.32 -1.00 -4.69
C GLU A 147 16.30 -2.15 -4.69
N LEU A 148 16.77 -3.39 -4.76
CA LEU A 148 15.91 -4.56 -4.56
C LEU A 148 15.53 -4.71 -3.08
N TRP A 149 14.41 -5.38 -2.82
CA TRP A 149 13.92 -5.56 -1.44
C TRP A 149 14.92 -6.27 -0.53
N ASP A 150 15.66 -7.23 -1.07
CA ASP A 150 16.72 -7.97 -0.36
C ASP A 150 17.93 -7.11 0.02
N GLU A 151 18.20 -6.05 -0.74
CA GLU A 151 19.24 -5.08 -0.44
C GLU A 151 18.75 -4.14 0.66
N TYR A 152 17.50 -3.68 0.56
CA TYR A 152 16.85 -2.90 1.60
C TYR A 152 16.83 -3.63 2.94
N LEU A 153 16.46 -4.92 2.95
CA LEU A 153 16.43 -5.77 4.15
C LEU A 153 17.77 -5.78 4.89
N ARG A 154 18.88 -5.82 4.15
CA ARG A 154 20.24 -5.83 4.73
C ARG A 154 20.73 -4.44 5.13
N SER A 155 19.99 -3.39 4.78
CA SER A 155 20.38 -2.01 5.07
C SER A 155 20.06 -1.63 6.52
N ARG A 156 20.78 -0.63 7.05
CA ARG A 156 20.46 -0.04 8.36
C ARG A 156 19.17 0.78 8.38
N ALA A 157 18.61 1.04 7.20
CA ALA A 157 17.41 1.82 7.02
C ALA A 157 16.15 0.94 6.97
N TYR A 158 16.30 -0.38 7.10
CA TYR A 158 15.20 -1.34 7.14
C TYR A 158 14.29 -1.07 8.33
N ILE A 159 12.98 -1.01 8.05
CA ILE A 159 11.91 -0.95 9.04
C ILE A 159 10.98 -2.12 8.75
N SER A 160 10.58 -2.86 9.77
CA SER A 160 9.68 -4.01 9.57
C SER A 160 8.28 -3.53 9.13
N PRO A 161 7.69 -4.11 8.07
CA PRO A 161 6.39 -3.70 7.56
C PRO A 161 5.23 -4.29 8.37
N ALA A 162 4.11 -3.58 8.40
CA ALA A 162 2.81 -4.13 8.81
C ALA A 162 2.10 -4.84 7.65
N VAL A 163 2.36 -4.43 6.41
CA VAL A 163 1.84 -5.01 5.17
C VAL A 163 2.74 -4.60 4.00
N LEU A 164 2.85 -5.45 2.99
CA LEU A 164 3.57 -5.20 1.75
C LEU A 164 2.59 -5.11 0.58
N PHE A 165 2.83 -4.17 -0.33
CA PHE A 165 2.05 -3.94 -1.55
C PHE A 165 2.96 -4.04 -2.77
N CYS A 166 2.60 -4.91 -3.71
CA CYS A 166 3.29 -5.11 -4.98
C CYS A 166 2.31 -4.75 -6.11
N PHE A 167 2.29 -3.47 -6.51
CA PHE A 167 1.34 -2.97 -7.49
C PHE A 167 1.73 -3.38 -8.90
N ASN A 168 0.85 -4.10 -9.60
CA ASN A 168 1.03 -4.49 -11.00
C ASN A 168 2.41 -5.12 -11.26
N ALA A 169 2.84 -5.96 -10.31
CA ALA A 169 4.21 -6.46 -10.18
C ALA A 169 4.64 -7.37 -11.34
N GLY A 170 3.67 -7.99 -12.04
CA GLY A 170 3.93 -8.97 -13.09
C GLY A 170 4.69 -10.17 -12.55
N VAL A 171 4.21 -10.78 -11.46
CA VAL A 171 4.89 -11.87 -10.76
C VAL A 171 5.21 -13.02 -11.71
N TRP A 172 4.25 -13.40 -12.56
CA TRP A 172 4.46 -14.47 -13.56
C TRP A 172 5.52 -14.12 -14.63
N GLY A 173 5.82 -12.83 -14.82
CA GLY A 173 6.73 -12.34 -15.85
C GLY A 173 8.19 -12.18 -15.42
N TYR A 174 8.50 -12.32 -14.13
CA TYR A 174 9.84 -12.11 -13.58
C TYR A 174 10.19 -13.15 -12.51
N ASP A 175 11.21 -13.96 -12.80
CA ASP A 175 11.69 -15.04 -11.92
C ASP A 175 12.19 -14.52 -10.56
N GLU A 176 12.53 -13.23 -10.46
CA GLU A 176 13.04 -12.60 -9.25
C GLU A 176 11.97 -12.45 -8.14
N TRP A 177 10.67 -12.53 -8.46
CA TRP A 177 9.61 -12.34 -7.48
C TRP A 177 9.47 -13.51 -6.50
N LEU A 178 9.54 -14.75 -6.96
CA LEU A 178 9.42 -15.93 -6.10
C LEU A 178 10.43 -15.93 -4.94
N PRO A 179 11.76 -15.82 -5.18
CA PRO A 179 12.74 -15.76 -4.09
C PRO A 179 12.55 -14.52 -3.21
N THR A 180 12.06 -13.41 -3.78
CA THR A 180 11.73 -12.19 -3.02
C THR A 180 10.56 -12.45 -2.05
N PHE A 181 9.48 -13.07 -2.51
CA PHE A 181 8.33 -13.42 -1.67
C PHE A 181 8.68 -14.43 -0.59
N GLN A 182 9.50 -15.44 -0.90
CA GLN A 182 10.00 -16.39 0.10
C GLN A 182 10.68 -15.65 1.26
N ARG A 183 11.55 -14.69 0.95
CA ARG A 183 12.26 -13.90 1.97
C ARG A 183 11.34 -12.95 2.73
N MET A 184 10.38 -12.32 2.06
CA MET A 184 9.37 -11.48 2.73
C MET A 184 8.55 -12.28 3.75
N VAL A 185 8.08 -13.46 3.36
CA VAL A 185 7.30 -14.36 4.24
C VAL A 185 8.13 -14.85 5.42
N GLN A 186 9.41 -15.15 5.21
CA GLN A 186 10.32 -15.60 6.27
C GLN A 186 10.69 -14.49 7.25
N GLU A 187 11.00 -13.29 6.76
CA GLU A 187 11.44 -12.16 7.57
C GLU A 187 10.27 -11.48 8.30
N ALA A 188 9.14 -11.32 7.63
CA ALA A 188 7.97 -10.63 8.15
C ALA A 188 6.74 -11.55 8.12
N PRO A 189 6.73 -12.67 8.89
CA PRO A 189 5.65 -13.66 8.83
C PRO A 189 4.28 -13.11 9.25
N HIS A 190 4.25 -11.99 9.97
CA HIS A 190 3.02 -11.31 10.37
C HIS A 190 2.50 -10.30 9.32
N ALA A 191 3.31 -9.97 8.32
CA ALA A 191 2.99 -8.95 7.34
C ALA A 191 2.35 -9.60 6.09
N PRO A 192 1.04 -9.40 5.84
CA PRO A 192 0.42 -9.83 4.59
C PRO A 192 1.06 -9.14 3.38
N ILE A 193 1.07 -9.84 2.26
CA ILE A 193 1.56 -9.37 0.96
C ILE A 193 0.35 -9.24 0.04
N VAL A 194 0.10 -8.02 -0.46
CA VAL A 194 -0.96 -7.71 -1.41
C VAL A 194 -0.33 -7.53 -2.78
N VAL A 195 -0.81 -8.28 -3.77
CA VAL A 195 -0.36 -8.19 -5.17
C VAL A 195 -1.53 -7.73 -6.03
N THR A 196 -1.29 -6.84 -6.98
CA THR A 196 -2.28 -6.43 -7.98
C THR A 196 -1.82 -6.74 -9.40
N SER A 197 -2.78 -6.91 -10.31
CA SER A 197 -2.55 -7.30 -11.71
C SER A 197 -3.39 -6.45 -12.66
N TYR A 198 -3.04 -6.36 -13.96
CA TYR A 198 -3.73 -5.46 -14.89
C TYR A 198 -5.06 -6.01 -15.43
N ASN A 199 -5.26 -7.33 -15.34
CA ASN A 199 -6.47 -8.02 -15.77
C ASN A 199 -6.59 -9.39 -15.07
N GLU A 200 -7.66 -10.12 -15.37
CA GLU A 200 -7.95 -11.43 -14.76
C GLU A 200 -6.93 -12.49 -15.16
N CYS A 201 -6.53 -12.55 -16.43
CA CYS A 201 -5.54 -13.53 -16.90
C CYS A 201 -4.22 -13.38 -16.15
N GLU A 202 -3.69 -12.17 -16.06
CA GLU A 202 -2.46 -11.91 -15.32
C GLU A 202 -2.61 -12.23 -13.83
N ALA A 203 -3.77 -12.00 -13.24
CA ALA A 203 -4.01 -12.34 -11.83
C ALA A 203 -4.00 -13.85 -11.58
N ILE A 204 -4.51 -14.63 -12.55
CA ILE A 204 -4.44 -16.10 -12.53
C ILE A 204 -2.98 -16.54 -12.68
N ASP A 205 -2.27 -16.02 -13.68
CA ASP A 205 -0.86 -16.36 -13.92
C ASP A 205 0.01 -15.98 -12.70
N ASP A 206 -0.23 -14.81 -12.09
CA ASP A 206 0.42 -14.36 -10.84
C ASP A 206 0.09 -15.31 -9.68
N SER A 207 -1.17 -15.75 -9.55
CA SER A 207 -1.60 -16.65 -8.47
C SER A 207 -0.93 -18.02 -8.58
N ASP A 208 -0.80 -18.55 -9.81
CA ASP A 208 -0.13 -19.81 -10.07
C ASP A 208 1.36 -19.70 -9.73
N ALA A 209 2.02 -18.61 -10.15
CA ALA A 209 3.41 -18.34 -9.80
C ALA A 209 3.63 -18.18 -8.28
N ILE A 210 2.71 -17.54 -7.57
CA ILE A 210 2.77 -17.39 -6.09
C ILE A 210 2.59 -18.75 -5.39
N ALA A 211 1.79 -19.67 -5.97
CA ALA A 211 1.59 -20.99 -5.39
C ALA A 211 2.87 -21.84 -5.37
N ASP A 212 3.84 -21.52 -6.23
CA ASP A 212 5.16 -22.17 -6.32
C ASP A 212 6.18 -21.61 -5.31
N VAL A 213 5.80 -20.65 -4.46
CA VAL A 213 6.65 -20.17 -3.36
C VAL A 213 6.96 -21.32 -2.39
N GLU A 214 8.23 -21.73 -2.33
CA GLU A 214 8.72 -22.87 -1.53
C GLU A 214 8.64 -22.72 0.01
N VAL A 215 7.97 -21.69 0.52
CA VAL A 215 7.67 -21.53 1.95
C VAL A 215 6.18 -21.65 2.21
N PRO A 216 5.75 -22.17 3.38
CA PRO A 216 4.33 -22.28 3.67
C PRO A 216 3.62 -20.92 3.67
N ILE A 217 2.69 -20.75 2.74
CA ILE A 217 1.83 -19.57 2.66
C ILE A 217 0.36 -19.91 2.96
N THR A 218 -0.40 -18.89 3.35
CA THR A 218 -1.86 -18.93 3.44
C THR A 218 -2.45 -17.74 2.68
N TRP A 219 -3.50 -17.99 1.91
CA TRP A 219 -4.27 -16.96 1.25
C TRP A 219 -5.21 -16.27 2.25
N HIS A 220 -5.08 -14.96 2.42
CA HIS A 220 -6.08 -14.14 3.11
C HIS A 220 -7.30 -13.93 2.21
N TRP A 221 -7.06 -13.77 0.91
CA TRP A 221 -8.04 -13.92 -0.16
C TRP A 221 -7.34 -14.26 -1.46
N THR A 222 -7.99 -15.07 -2.28
CA THR A 222 -7.53 -15.43 -3.63
C THR A 222 -7.80 -14.28 -4.61
N MET A 223 -7.42 -14.46 -5.88
CA MET A 223 -7.69 -13.47 -6.93
C MET A 223 -9.18 -13.08 -7.01
N GLU A 224 -9.43 -11.78 -7.01
CA GLU A 224 -10.75 -11.18 -7.23
C GLU A 224 -10.58 -9.79 -7.87
N ALA A 225 -11.67 -9.23 -8.41
CA ALA A 225 -11.64 -7.88 -8.96
C ALA A 225 -11.42 -6.84 -7.85
N ASN A 226 -10.55 -5.86 -8.10
CA ASN A 226 -10.33 -4.75 -7.18
C ASN A 226 -11.41 -3.67 -7.39
N PRO A 227 -12.20 -3.32 -6.36
CA PRO A 227 -13.23 -2.29 -6.48
C PRO A 227 -12.68 -0.88 -6.79
N PHE A 228 -11.37 -0.67 -6.64
CA PHE A 228 -10.68 0.60 -6.89
C PHE A 228 -9.69 0.53 -8.05
N ALA A 229 -9.92 -0.37 -9.00
CA ALA A 229 -9.23 -0.40 -10.27
C ALA A 229 -9.32 0.95 -11.01
N SER A 230 -8.24 1.33 -11.71
CA SER A 230 -8.28 2.48 -12.61
C SER A 230 -9.25 2.24 -13.76
N ARG A 231 -10.06 3.24 -14.09
CA ARG A 231 -10.96 3.19 -15.25
C ARG A 231 -10.26 3.52 -16.57
N SER A 232 -9.06 4.10 -16.48
CA SER A 232 -8.24 4.39 -17.66
C SER A 232 -7.65 3.12 -18.24
N ALA A 233 -8.01 2.81 -19.49
CA ALA A 233 -7.40 1.72 -20.25
C ALA A 233 -5.94 2.05 -20.60
N ARG A 234 -5.07 1.06 -20.50
CA ARG A 234 -3.69 1.12 -20.99
C ARG A 234 -3.58 0.42 -22.33
N ALA A 235 -2.72 0.96 -23.20
CA ALA A 235 -2.32 0.28 -24.41
C ALA A 235 -1.62 -1.04 -24.06
N SER A 236 -1.98 -2.09 -24.77
CA SER A 236 -1.41 -3.43 -24.64
C SER A 236 -0.88 -3.90 -25.99
N HIS A 237 0.21 -4.66 -25.96
CA HIS A 237 0.75 -5.30 -27.16
C HIS A 237 -0.07 -6.52 -27.61
N HIS A 238 -1.01 -7.01 -26.79
CA HIS A 238 -1.69 -8.30 -27.00
C HIS A 238 -3.22 -8.21 -27.15
N ASP A 239 -3.76 -7.11 -27.69
CA ASP A 239 -5.22 -6.89 -27.89
C ASP A 239 -6.10 -7.02 -26.62
N ARG A 240 -5.48 -7.13 -25.43
CA ARG A 240 -6.17 -7.20 -24.14
C ARG A 240 -6.17 -5.83 -23.49
N VAL A 241 -7.33 -5.39 -23.01
CA VAL A 241 -7.44 -4.12 -22.27
C VAL A 241 -6.82 -4.30 -20.88
N LEU A 242 -5.91 -3.39 -20.53
CA LEU A 242 -5.21 -3.39 -19.24
C LEU A 242 -5.69 -2.21 -18.39
N HIS A 243 -5.91 -2.44 -17.10
CA HIS A 243 -6.30 -1.41 -16.14
C HIS A 243 -5.39 -1.49 -14.92
N GLU A 244 -4.87 -0.35 -14.44
CA GLU A 244 -4.05 -0.34 -13.21
C GLU A 244 -4.85 -0.94 -12.05
N ASN A 245 -4.20 -1.82 -11.29
CA ASN A 245 -4.76 -2.50 -10.14
C ASN A 245 -6.14 -3.13 -10.39
N ALA A 246 -6.39 -3.73 -11.57
CA ALA A 246 -7.70 -4.29 -11.92
C ALA A 246 -8.13 -5.45 -11.04
N TYR A 247 -7.18 -6.31 -10.71
CA TYR A 247 -7.35 -7.48 -9.85
C TYR A 247 -6.35 -7.41 -8.71
N TRP A 248 -6.68 -8.08 -7.62
CA TRP A 248 -5.85 -8.11 -6.43
C TRP A 248 -6.02 -9.44 -5.68
N GLN A 249 -4.98 -9.81 -4.95
CA GLN A 249 -4.91 -11.02 -4.14
C GLN A 249 -4.00 -10.78 -2.95
N CYS A 250 -4.16 -11.58 -1.89
CA CYS A 250 -3.32 -11.43 -0.71
C CYS A 250 -3.01 -12.77 -0.04
N PHE A 251 -1.73 -12.94 0.25
CA PHE A 251 -1.18 -14.09 0.95
C PHE A 251 -0.24 -13.63 2.06
N GLY A 252 0.10 -14.53 2.96
CA GLY A 252 1.05 -14.31 4.04
C GLY A 252 1.64 -15.64 4.51
N ALA A 253 2.46 -15.61 5.55
CA ALA A 253 2.94 -16.85 6.17
C ALA A 253 1.78 -17.69 6.70
N LYS A 254 1.94 -19.02 6.65
CA LYS A 254 1.01 -19.98 7.26
C LYS A 254 1.26 -20.18 8.76
#